data_AF-T1DFT6-F1
#
_entry.id   AF-T1DFT6-F1
#
_cell.length_a   1.000
_cell.length_b   1.000
_cell.length_c   1.000
_cell.angle_alpha   90.00
_cell.angle_beta   90.00
_cell.angle_gamma   90.00
#
_symmetry.space_group_name_H-M   'P 1'
#
loop_
_entity.id
_entity.type
_entity.pdbx_description
1 polymer ?
#
loop_
_entity_poly.entity_id
_entity_poly.type
_entity_poly.pdbx_seq_one_letter_code
_entity_poly.pdbx_strand_id
1 'polypeptide(L)'
;MSAKNVVRLALQSTRQFSRSSAASSAEVAAGYKQLKHIQAKFQKPDGKPVFLKGGPVDNVMFMVTCVLCLAGIAGMSKLIYQLSYPPKPAEE
;
A
#
# COMPACT_ATOMS: atom_id res chain seq x y z
N MET A 1 -16.39 29.54 41.94
CA MET A 1 -15.91 29.14 40.59
C MET A 1 -17.10 29.10 39.63
N SER A 2 -17.05 29.82 38.52
CA SER A 2 -18.17 29.88 37.56
C SER A 2 -18.34 28.54 36.84
N ALA A 3 -19.57 28.01 36.82
CA ALA A 3 -19.91 26.70 36.22
C ALA A 3 -19.43 26.57 34.75
N LYS A 4 -19.36 27.69 34.02
CA LYS A 4 -18.86 27.74 32.65
C LYS A 4 -17.38 27.37 32.53
N ASN A 5 -16.57 27.71 33.54
CA ASN A 5 -15.14 27.40 33.58
C ASN A 5 -14.91 25.92 33.92
N VAL A 6 -15.77 25.34 34.77
CA VAL A 6 -15.72 23.91 35.12
C VAL A 6 -16.09 23.04 33.91
N VAL A 7 -17.13 23.43 33.16
CA VAL A 7 -17.54 22.72 31.94
C VAL A 7 -16.47 22.79 30.85
N ARG A 8 -15.84 23.96 30.63
CA ARG A 8 -14.70 24.07 29.71
C ARG A 8 -13.52 23.19 30.11
N LEU A 9 -13.21 23.14 31.41
CA LEU A 9 -12.12 22.31 31.93
C LEU A 9 -12.43 20.81 31.76
N ALA A 10 -13.67 20.38 32.00
CA ALA A 10 -14.11 19.00 31.75
C ALA A 10 -14.12 18.61 30.26
N LEU A 11 -14.47 19.55 29.37
CA LEU A 11 -14.34 19.35 27.92
C LEU A 11 -12.89 19.34 27.42
N GLN A 12 -11.98 20.05 28.11
CA GLN A 12 -10.56 20.04 27.78
C GLN A 12 -9.87 18.76 28.28
N SER A 13 -10.22 18.27 29.47
CA SER A 13 -9.63 17.05 30.04
C SER A 13 -10.03 15.78 29.27
N THR A 14 -11.26 15.71 28.76
CA THR A 14 -11.71 14.61 27.88
C THR A 14 -10.95 14.53 26.56
N ARG A 15 -10.48 15.67 26.02
CA ARG A 15 -9.61 15.72 24.82
C ARG A 15 -8.15 15.35 25.10
N GLN A 16 -7.77 15.12 26.35
CA GLN A 16 -6.39 14.89 26.75
C GLN A 16 -6.04 13.40 26.92
N PHE A 17 -7.03 12.51 27.05
CA PHE A 17 -6.81 11.08 27.30
C PHE A 17 -6.17 10.31 26.11
N SER A 18 -6.27 10.85 24.89
CA SER A 18 -5.79 10.18 23.66
C SER A 18 -4.71 10.99 22.91
N ARG A 19 -4.06 11.94 23.60
CA ARG A 19 -2.83 12.53 23.07
C ARG A 19 -1.64 11.82 23.69
N SER A 20 -1.10 10.85 22.97
CA SER A 20 0.30 10.46 23.14
C SER A 20 1.12 11.75 23.12
N SER A 21 1.97 11.96 24.11
CA SER A 21 2.86 13.11 24.19
C SER A 21 3.50 13.32 22.82
N ALA A 22 3.15 14.41 22.13
CA ALA A 22 3.92 14.80 20.96
C ALA A 22 5.36 14.91 21.45
N ALA A 23 6.26 14.08 20.93
CA ALA A 23 7.65 14.07 21.34
C ALA A 23 8.17 15.51 21.24
N SER A 24 8.29 16.16 22.40
CA SER A 24 8.82 17.51 22.55
C SER A 24 10.34 17.42 22.52
N SER A 25 10.91 16.72 21.55
CA SER A 25 12.31 16.87 21.23
C SER A 25 12.41 18.07 20.30
N ALA A 26 13.13 19.10 20.73
CA ALA A 26 13.47 20.26 19.89
C ALA A 26 14.19 19.82 18.59
N GLU A 27 14.73 18.60 18.58
CA GLU A 27 15.27 17.93 17.41
C GLU A 27 14.24 16.98 16.76
N VAL A 28 13.92 17.26 15.49
CA VAL A 28 13.17 16.35 14.63
C VAL A 28 14.02 15.10 14.40
N ALA A 29 13.58 13.94 14.92
CA ALA A 29 14.26 12.66 14.73
C ALA A 29 14.61 12.47 13.25
N ALA A 30 15.85 12.02 12.95
CA ALA A 30 16.36 11.95 11.57
C ALA A 30 15.43 11.14 10.62
N GLY A 31 14.75 10.12 11.14
CA GLY A 31 13.76 9.35 10.38
C GLY A 31 12.55 10.15 9.91
N TYR A 32 12.14 11.21 10.62
CA TYR A 32 11.00 12.04 10.25
C TYR A 32 11.27 12.87 8.98
N LYS A 33 12.55 13.25 8.72
CA LYS A 33 12.95 13.90 7.47
C LYS A 33 12.79 12.96 6.28
N GLN A 34 13.15 11.69 6.44
CA GLN A 34 12.97 10.67 5.39
C GLN A 34 11.48 10.40 5.13
N LEU A 35 10.68 10.29 6.19
CA LEU A 35 9.25 10.09 6.08
C LEU A 35 8.55 11.23 5.33
N LYS A 36 8.92 12.49 5.58
CA LYS A 36 8.38 13.63 4.82
C LYS A 36 8.71 13.55 3.34
N HIS A 37 9.92 13.12 2.98
CA HIS A 37 10.31 12.96 1.58
C HIS A 37 9.50 11.84 0.90
N ILE A 38 9.31 10.71 1.59
CA ILE A 38 8.48 9.59 1.09
C ILE A 38 7.03 10.05 0.94
N GLN A 39 6.47 10.75 1.94
CA GLN A 39 5.12 11.31 1.87
C GLN A 39 4.97 12.25 0.67
N ALA A 40 5.91 13.18 0.45
CA ALA A 40 5.86 14.08 -0.68
C ALA A 40 5.86 13.33 -2.03
N LYS A 41 6.67 12.26 -2.15
CA LYS A 41 6.70 11.41 -3.35
C LYS A 41 5.36 10.70 -3.58
N PHE A 42 4.78 10.09 -2.55
CA PHE A 42 3.52 9.34 -2.65
C PHE A 42 2.25 10.20 -2.59
N GLN A 43 2.33 11.47 -2.22
CA GLN A 43 1.20 12.42 -2.22
C GLN A 43 1.21 13.38 -3.41
N LYS A 44 2.19 13.28 -4.32
CA LYS A 44 2.21 14.07 -5.55
C LYS A 44 0.89 13.89 -6.33
N PRO A 45 0.23 14.96 -6.80
CA PRO A 45 -1.02 14.88 -7.56
C PRO A 45 -0.73 14.58 -9.04
N ASP A 46 -0.19 13.39 -9.33
CA ASP A 46 0.22 12.95 -10.67
C ASP A 46 -0.79 11.98 -11.33
N GLY A 47 -1.91 11.70 -10.65
CA GLY A 47 -2.96 10.80 -11.14
C GLY A 47 -2.55 9.33 -11.19
N LYS A 48 -1.33 8.97 -10.78
CA LYS A 48 -0.86 7.60 -10.78
C LYS A 48 -1.50 6.81 -9.64
N PRO A 49 -1.90 5.55 -9.87
CA PRO A 49 -2.36 4.69 -8.79
C PRO A 49 -1.20 4.39 -7.83
N VAL A 50 -1.53 4.06 -6.56
CA VAL A 50 -0.55 3.89 -5.47
C VAL A 50 0.56 2.88 -5.81
N PHE A 51 0.24 1.82 -6.55
CA PHE A 51 1.17 0.75 -6.92
C PHE A 51 2.15 1.11 -8.05
N LEU A 52 2.03 2.28 -8.69
CA LEU A 52 2.97 2.79 -9.70
C LEU A 52 3.67 4.09 -9.27
N LYS A 53 3.46 4.51 -8.02
CA LYS A 53 3.89 5.82 -7.52
C LYS A 53 5.33 5.84 -7.00
N GLY A 54 5.88 4.66 -6.71
CA GLY A 54 7.29 4.44 -6.35
C GLY A 54 8.25 4.68 -7.51
N GLY A 55 7.80 4.61 -8.77
CA GLY A 55 8.56 5.06 -9.94
C GLY A 55 8.72 3.99 -11.03
N PRO A 56 9.78 4.05 -11.85
CA PRO A 56 9.99 3.13 -12.97
C PRO A 56 10.08 1.65 -12.57
N VAL A 57 10.66 1.36 -11.40
CA VAL A 57 10.79 -0.01 -10.88
C VAL A 57 9.42 -0.67 -10.69
N ASP A 58 8.44 0.08 -10.17
CA ASP A 58 7.07 -0.41 -10.00
C ASP A 58 6.44 -0.82 -11.34
N ASN A 59 6.74 -0.09 -12.41
CA ASN A 59 6.22 -0.39 -13.75
C ASN A 59 6.81 -1.69 -14.29
N VAL A 60 8.12 -1.87 -14.14
CA VAL A 60 8.80 -3.11 -14.55
C VAL A 60 8.25 -4.29 -13.77
N MET A 61 8.13 -4.15 -12.44
CA MET A 61 7.63 -5.22 -11.58
C MET A 61 6.19 -5.58 -11.93
N PHE A 62 5.32 -4.58 -12.13
CA PHE A 62 3.93 -4.80 -12.56
C PHE A 62 3.84 -5.53 -13.89
N MET A 63 4.60 -5.09 -14.90
CA MET A 63 4.59 -5.71 -16.23
C MET A 63 5.09 -7.15 -16.19
N VAL A 64 6.18 -7.43 -15.46
CA VAL A 64 6.70 -8.79 -15.28
C VAL A 64 5.65 -9.68 -14.62
N THR A 65 4.99 -9.20 -13.56
CA THR A 65 3.90 -9.94 -12.91
C THR A 65 2.76 -10.24 -13.89
N CYS A 66 2.31 -9.24 -14.67
CA CYS A 66 1.26 -9.45 -15.68
C CYS A 66 1.65 -10.50 -16.72
N VAL A 67 2.88 -10.45 -17.25
CA VAL A 67 3.37 -11.43 -18.24
C VAL A 67 3.39 -12.83 -17.65
N LEU A 68 3.89 -12.99 -16.42
CA LEU A 68 3.93 -14.29 -15.75
C LEU A 68 2.52 -14.84 -15.49
N CYS A 69 1.57 -14.01 -15.07
CA CYS A 69 0.18 -14.42 -14.88
C CYS A 69 -0.45 -14.90 -16.20
N LEU A 70 -0.26 -14.17 -17.30
CA LEU A 70 -0.79 -14.56 -18.61
C LEU A 70 -0.15 -15.85 -19.12
N ALA A 71 1.16 -16.02 -18.95
CA ALA A 71 1.86 -17.25 -19.29
C ALA A 71 1.33 -18.44 -18.46
N GLY A 72 1.08 -18.23 -17.17
CA GLY A 72 0.47 -19.23 -16.29
C GLY A 72 -0.93 -19.65 -16.76
N ILE A 73 -1.79 -18.70 -17.12
CA ILE A 73 -3.13 -18.98 -17.65
C ILE A 73 -3.05 -19.76 -18.97
N ALA A 74 -2.15 -19.37 -19.88
CA ALA A 74 -1.96 -20.08 -21.14
C ALA A 74 -1.48 -21.53 -20.93
N GLY A 75 -0.50 -21.72 -20.04
CA GLY A 75 0.00 -23.05 -19.67
C GLY A 75 -1.09 -23.92 -19.04
N MET A 76 -1.88 -23.35 -18.13
CA MET A 76 -3.01 -24.04 -17.50
C MET A 76 -4.06 -24.44 -18.55
N SER A 77 -4.41 -23.54 -19.46
CA SER A 77 -5.38 -23.80 -20.52
C SER A 77 -4.92 -24.92 -21.46
N LYS A 78 -3.62 -24.91 -21.84
CA LYS A 78 -3.01 -25.98 -22.63
C LYS A 78 -3.06 -27.32 -21.90
N LEU A 79 -2.74 -27.34 -20.61
CA LEU A 79 -2.78 -28.55 -19.78
C LEU A 79 -4.20 -29.11 -19.72
N ILE A 80 -5.19 -28.28 -19.39
CA ILE A 80 -6.60 -28.70 -19.34
C ILE A 80 -7.04 -29.26 -20.68
N TYR A 81 -6.68 -28.63 -21.80
CA TYR A 81 -7.01 -29.12 -23.13
C TYR A 81 -6.42 -30.50 -23.42
N GLN A 82 -5.13 -30.69 -23.13
CA GLN A 82 -4.45 -31.98 -23.33
C GLN A 82 -5.04 -33.11 -22.48
N LEU A 83 -5.44 -32.80 -21.25
CA LEU A 83 -6.08 -33.78 -20.36
C LEU A 83 -7.54 -34.08 -20.76
N SER A 84 -8.24 -33.09 -21.32
CA SER A 84 -9.62 -33.24 -21.78
C SER A 84 -9.72 -33.99 -23.11
N TYR A 85 -8.72 -33.82 -23.98
CA TYR A 85 -8.64 -34.44 -25.30
C TYR A 85 -7.30 -35.16 -25.47
N PRO A 86 -7.10 -36.32 -24.81
CA PRO A 86 -5.86 -37.06 -24.92
C PRO A 86 -5.62 -37.48 -26.38
N PRO A 87 -4.37 -37.38 -26.88
CA PRO A 87 -4.05 -37.84 -28.22
C PRO A 87 -4.31 -39.34 -28.33
N LYS A 88 -4.76 -39.79 -29.51
CA LYS A 88 -4.87 -41.23 -29.77
C LYS A 88 -3.50 -41.88 -29.50
N PRO A 89 -3.46 -43.05 -28.84
CA PRO A 89 -2.22 -43.81 -28.75
C PRO A 89 -1.73 -44.06 -30.18
N ALA A 90 -0.44 -43.85 -30.41
CA ALA A 90 0.16 -44.19 -31.68
C ALA A 90 0.01 -45.71 -31.85
N GLU A 91 -0.66 -46.15 -32.91
CA GLU A 91 -0.63 -47.55 -33.32
C GLU A 91 0.82 -47.90 -33.67
N GLU A 92 1.39 -48.89 -32.96
CA GLU A 92 2.69 -49.50 -33.29
C GLU A 92 2.58 -50.40 -34.52
#